data_AF-A0A832XFQ3-F1
#
_entry.id   AF-A0A832XFQ3-F1
#
_cell.length_a   1.000
_cell.length_b   1.000
_cell.length_c   1.000
_cell.angle_alpha   90.00
_cell.angle_beta   90.00
_cell.angle_gamma   90.00
#
_symmetry.space_group_name_H-M   'P 1'
#
loop_
_entity.id
_entity.type
_entity.pdbx_description
1 polymer ?
#
loop_
_entity_poly.entity_id
_entity_poly.type
_entity_poly.pdbx_seq_one_letter_code
_entity_poly.pdbx_strand_id
1 'polypeptide(L)' 'MKVKDFVFTKAPSISKNDLAVKARALMRQNSVRALPVFDGQKLIGVVTRSDIAKITSTKSNLTVGGLL' A
#
# COMPACT_ATOMS: atom_id res chain seq x y z
N MET A 1 27.37 -10.24 -3.11
CA MET A 1 25.92 -10.51 -3.17
C MET A 1 25.19 -9.18 -2.94
N LYS A 2 24.41 -8.67 -3.91
CA LYS A 2 23.77 -7.34 -3.80
C LYS A 2 22.27 -7.51 -3.55
N VAL A 3 21.72 -6.70 -2.64
CA VAL A 3 20.30 -6.74 -2.25
C VAL A 3 19.38 -6.56 -3.47
N LYS A 4 19.82 -5.80 -4.48
CA LYS A 4 19.08 -5.58 -5.74
C LYS A 4 18.66 -6.86 -6.47
N ASP A 5 19.38 -7.97 -6.28
CA ASP A 5 19.13 -9.23 -6.99
C ASP A 5 17.95 -10.00 -6.39
N PHE A 6 17.50 -9.62 -5.18
CA PHE A 6 16.34 -10.19 -4.48
C PHE A 6 15.19 -9.19 -4.29
N VAL A 7 15.38 -7.93 -4.71
CA VAL A 7 14.34 -6.90 -4.63
C VAL A 7 13.38 -7.08 -5.79
N PHE A 8 12.09 -7.27 -5.48
CA PHE A 8 11.02 -7.15 -6.45
C PHE A 8 11.11 -5.78 -7.12
N THR A 9 11.61 -5.76 -8.36
CA THR A 9 12.03 -4.53 -9.08
C THR A 9 10.85 -3.59 -9.38
N LYS A 10 9.61 -4.07 -9.24
CA LYS A 10 8.41 -3.31 -9.52
C LYS A 10 7.34 -3.59 -8.47
N ALA A 11 7.63 -3.22 -7.22
CA ALA A 11 6.61 -3.19 -6.18
C ALA A 11 5.55 -2.13 -6.57
N PRO A 12 4.26 -2.47 -6.65
CA PRO A 12 3.21 -1.49 -6.90
C PRO A 12 3.18 -0.46 -5.78
N SER A 13 3.07 0.81 -6.13
CA SER A 13 2.93 1.93 -5.19
C SER A 13 1.50 2.47 -5.19
N ILE A 14 1.15 3.20 -4.13
CA ILE A 14 -0.17 3.84 -4.00
C ILE A 14 -0.04 5.29 -3.53
N SER A 15 -0.98 6.15 -3.93
CA SER A 15 -1.02 7.53 -3.45
C SER A 15 -1.70 7.63 -2.08
N LYS A 16 -1.30 8.60 -1.26
CA LYS A 16 -2.00 8.89 0.00
C LYS A 16 -3.47 9.25 -0.19
N ASN A 17 -3.81 9.81 -1.36
CA ASN A 17 -5.18 10.23 -1.70
C ASN A 17 -6.03 9.09 -2.26
N ASP A 18 -5.42 7.94 -2.59
CA ASP A 18 -6.16 6.77 -3.03
C ASP A 18 -6.91 6.12 -1.87
N LEU A 19 -7.97 5.38 -2.19
CA LEU A 19 -8.76 4.64 -1.20
C LEU A 19 -8.03 3.40 -0.70
N ALA A 20 -8.22 3.07 0.58
CA ALA A 20 -7.72 1.84 1.19
C ALA A 20 -8.21 0.57 0.46
N VAL A 21 -9.39 0.63 -0.17
CA VAL A 21 -9.93 -0.46 -1.00
C VAL A 21 -9.05 -0.72 -2.23
N LYS A 22 -8.51 0.34 -2.85
CA LYS A 22 -7.56 0.23 -3.96
C LYS A 22 -6.24 -0.39 -3.49
N ALA A 23 -5.77 -0.04 -2.29
CA ALA A 23 -4.61 -0.68 -1.66
C ALA A 23 -4.82 -2.19 -1.50
N ARG A 24 -6.00 -2.59 -0.99
CA ARG A 24 -6.37 -4.01 -0.83
C ARG A 24 -6.42 -4.76 -2.16
N ALA A 25 -6.99 -4.13 -3.18
CA ALA A 25 -7.05 -4.70 -4.53
C ALA A 25 -5.64 -4.89 -5.12
N LEU A 26 -4.76 -3.88 -5.00
CA LEU A 26 -3.38 -3.96 -5.47
C LEU A 26 -2.57 -5.02 -4.73
N MET A 27 -2.74 -5.14 -3.42
CA MET A 27 -2.11 -6.20 -2.62
C MET A 27 -2.54 -7.59 -3.10
N ARG A 28 -3.84 -7.78 -3.37
CA ARG A 28 -4.37 -9.06 -3.85
C ARG A 28 -3.92 -9.38 -5.27
N GLN A 29 -3.91 -8.40 -6.18
CA GLN A 29 -3.50 -8.58 -7.57
C GLN A 29 -2.01 -8.90 -7.70
N ASN A 30 -1.16 -8.23 -6.92
CA ASN A 30 0.29 -8.39 -7.02
C ASN A 30 0.84 -9.39 -5.98
N SER A 31 -0.02 -10.02 -5.18
CA SER A 31 0.36 -10.92 -4.08
C SER A 31 1.38 -10.31 -3.10
N VAL A 32 1.31 -8.99 -2.90
CA VAL A 32 2.19 -8.24 -1.98
C VAL A 32 1.48 -7.97 -0.65
N ARG A 33 2.25 -7.99 0.44
CA ARG A 33 1.73 -7.75 1.80
C ARG A 33 1.93 -6.30 2.28
N ALA A 34 2.70 -5.51 1.56
CA ALA A 34 2.99 -4.13 1.87
C ALA A 34 3.01 -3.31 0.59
N LEU A 35 2.52 -2.08 0.67
CA LEU A 35 2.55 -1.10 -0.41
C LEU A 35 3.18 0.20 0.10
N PRO A 36 4.19 0.74 -0.59
CA PRO A 36 4.70 2.08 -0.29
C PRO A 36 3.67 3.15 -0.69
N VAL A 37 3.48 4.11 0.20
CA VAL A 37 2.54 5.22 0.06
C VAL A 37 3.31 6.48 -0.32
N PHE A 38 2.92 7.08 -1.44
CA PHE A 38 3.54 8.29 -1.96
C PHE A 38 2.59 9.49 -1.86
N ASP A 39 3.16 10.65 -1.60
CA ASP A 39 2.55 11.96 -1.79
C ASP A 39 3.28 12.67 -2.93
N GLY A 40 2.73 12.57 -4.14
CA GLY A 40 3.43 12.98 -5.36
C GLY A 40 4.72 12.18 -5.55
N GLN A 41 5.87 12.83 -5.43
CA GLN A 41 7.19 12.21 -5.55
C GLN A 41 7.80 11.79 -4.21
N LYS A 42 7.16 12.12 -3.08
CA LYS A 42 7.69 11.85 -1.74
C LYS A 42 7.12 10.56 -1.18
N LEU A 43 7.98 9.64 -0.74
CA LEU A 43 7.55 8.49 0.05
C LEU A 43 7.18 8.99 1.46
N ILE A 44 5.91 8.84 1.83
CA ILE A 44 5.42 9.28 3.15
C ILE A 44 5.24 8.13 4.13
N GLY A 45 5.18 6.89 3.65
CA GLY A 45 5.06 5.72 4.52
C GLY A 45 4.81 4.41 3.78
N VAL A 46 4.38 3.40 4.53
CA VAL A 46 4.04 2.06 4.05
C VAL A 46 2.72 1.64 4.67
N VAL A 47 1.83 1.09 3.87
CA VAL A 47 0.61 0.42 4.35
C VAL A 47 0.78 -1.09 4.22
N THR A 48 0.46 -1.83 5.27
CA THR A 48 0.55 -3.29 5.27
C THR A 48 -0.82 -3.96 5.28
N ARG A 49 -0.85 -5.26 4.98
CA ARG A 49 -2.08 -6.06 5.09
C ARG A 49 -2.68 -5.98 6.51
N SER A 50 -1.84 -5.88 7.54
CA SER A 50 -2.28 -5.74 8.93
C SER A 50 -3.02 -4.43 9.15
N ASP A 51 -2.56 -3.33 8.55
CA ASP A 51 -3.24 -2.03 8.65
C ASP A 51 -4.57 -2.02 7.90
N ILE A 52 -4.62 -2.68 6.75
CA ILE A 52 -5.88 -2.89 6.02
C ILE A 52 -6.84 -3.80 6.80
N ALA A 53 -6.33 -4.79 7.55
CA ALA A 53 -7.13 -5.69 8.37
C ALA A 53 -7.76 -5.01 9.60
N LYS A 54 -7.17 -3.91 10.09
CA LYS A 54 -7.77 -3.06 11.13
C LYS A 54 -9.02 -2.34 10.65
N ILE A 55 -9.25 -2.26 9.33
CA ILE A 55 -10.44 -1.64 8.75
C ILE A 55 -11.60 -2.64 8.82
N THR A 56 -12.41 -2.54 9.85
CA THR A 56 -13.58 -3.41 10.08
C THR A 56 -14.75 -3.12 9.12
N SER A 57 -14.75 -1.95 8.47
CA SER A 57 -15.84 -1.52 7.59
C SER A 57 -15.59 -1.88 6.12
N THR A 58 -16.53 -2.64 5.55
CA THR A 58 -16.49 -3.12 4.16
C THR A 58 -16.64 -1.98 3.13
N LYS A 59 -17.27 -0.86 3.50
CA LYS A 59 -17.41 0.37 2.70
C LYS A 59 -16.88 1.57 3.47
N SER A 60 -15.56 1.71 3.58
CA SER A 60 -14.95 2.93 4.10
C SER A 60 -14.39 3.75 2.95
N ASN A 61 -14.83 5.00 2.81
CA ASN A 61 -14.19 6.01 1.95
C ASN A 61 -12.85 6.49 2.56
N LEU A 62 -12.15 5.61 3.28
CA LEU A 62 -10.90 5.94 3.95
C LEU A 62 -9.79 5.99 2.91
N THR A 63 -9.05 7.09 2.93
CA THR A 63 -7.85 7.25 2.12
C THR A 63 -6.70 6.50 2.77
N VAL A 64 -5.69 6.14 1.99
CA VAL A 64 -4.46 5.51 2.50
C VAL A 64 -3.72 6.44 3.44
N GLY A 65 -3.78 7.76 3.20
CA GLY A 65 -3.24 8.76 4.11
C GLY A 65 -3.90 8.78 5.48
N GLY A 66 -5.16 8.33 5.62
CA GLY A 66 -5.82 8.18 6.91
C GLY A 66 -5.42 6.93 7.69
N LEU A 67 -4.57 6.07 7.12
CA LEU A 67 -4.03 4.85 7.76
C LEU A 67 -2.57 5.02 8.23
N LEU A 68 -1.92 6.11 7.82
CA LEU A 68 -0.59 6.51 8.26
C LEU A 68 -0.72 7.43 9.48
#